data_AF-A0A5N5TIF7-F1
#
_entry.id   AF-A0A5N5TIF7-F1
#
_cell.length_a   1.000
_cell.length_b   1.000
_cell.length_c   1.000
_cell.angle_alpha   90.00
_cell.angle_beta   90.00
_cell.angle_gamma   90.00
#
_symmetry.space_group_name_H-M   'P 1'
#
loop_
_entity.id
_entity.type
_entity.pdbx_description
1 polymer ?
#
loop_
_entity_poly.entity_id
_entity_poly.type
_entity_poly.pdbx_seq_one_letter_code
_entity_poly.pdbx_strand_id
1 'polypeptide(L)'
;MKKTRDFLFATLVFSVGVFVSVMFWSLWAINRELIFPKIFDRFFPSWLNHNIHTVPLLGVLMESWITFHNFPTRRQGYITIAFAIGISFLAFKTGVWVYPILQKLSLIGRAAFMVGMAFLTILFYVLGEYISCLFWGEEIRSIQMRKIH
;
A
#
# COMPACT_ATOMS: atom_id res chain seq x y z
N MET A 1 8.71 3.77 21.43
CA MET A 1 7.36 3.45 20.93
C MET A 1 6.88 4.37 19.80
N LYS A 2 6.82 5.71 19.97
CA LYS A 2 6.33 6.64 18.91
C LYS A 2 7.09 6.55 17.57
N LYS A 3 8.43 6.54 17.58
CA LYS A 3 9.25 6.42 16.35
C LYS A 3 9.01 5.12 15.57
N THR A 4 8.89 3.99 16.27
CA THR A 4 8.63 2.68 15.65
C THR A 4 7.23 2.64 15.04
N ARG A 5 6.22 3.16 15.74
CA ARG A 5 4.85 3.27 15.23
C ARG A 5 4.81 4.11 13.96
N ASP A 6 5.40 5.31 13.98
CA ASP A 6 5.38 6.21 12.82
C ASP A 6 6.13 5.62 11.62
N PHE A 7 7.24 4.92 11.89
CA PHE A 7 7.97 4.17 10.87
C PHE A 7 7.12 3.07 10.24
N LEU A 8 6.52 2.19 11.06
CA LEU A 8 5.69 1.09 10.57
C LEU A 8 4.46 1.61 9.83
N PHE A 9 3.86 2.68 10.34
CA PHE A 9 2.72 3.32 9.72
C PHE A 9 3.07 3.83 8.33
N ALA A 10 4.09 4.67 8.21
CA ALA A 10 4.46 5.28 6.93
C ALA A 10 4.99 4.25 5.91
N THR A 11 5.85 3.33 6.35
CA THR A 11 6.53 2.39 5.43
C THR A 11 5.67 1.19 5.07
N LEU A 12 4.87 0.64 5.99
CA LEU A 12 4.10 -0.57 5.73
C LEU A 12 2.60 -0.29 5.73
N VAL A 13 2.04 0.16 6.84
CA VAL A 13 0.57 0.19 7.01
C VAL A 13 -0.11 1.11 5.99
N PHE A 14 0.34 2.36 5.88
CA PHE A 14 -0.22 3.34 4.95
C PHE A 14 -0.05 2.88 3.50
N SER A 15 1.20 2.60 3.11
CA SER A 15 1.55 2.24 1.73
C SER A 15 0.83 0.97 1.28
N VAL A 16 0.77 -0.08 2.13
CA VAL A 16 0.07 -1.33 1.81
C VAL A 16 -1.45 -1.15 1.83
N GLY A 17 -2.00 -0.40 2.79
CA GLY A 17 -3.45 -0.18 2.90
C GLY A 17 -4.03 0.56 1.70
N VAL A 18 -3.34 1.60 1.23
CA VAL A 18 -3.69 2.30 -0.03
C VAL A 18 -3.50 1.35 -1.21
N PHE A 19 -2.36 0.65 -1.26
CA PHE A 19 -2.03 -0.23 -2.37
C PHE A 19 -3.06 -1.34 -2.61
N VAL A 20 -3.41 -2.11 -1.57
CA VAL A 20 -4.36 -3.23 -1.65
C VAL A 20 -5.70 -2.73 -2.18
N SER A 21 -6.18 -1.60 -1.64
CA SER A 21 -7.49 -1.06 -1.99
C SER A 21 -7.51 -0.53 -3.43
N VAL A 22 -6.55 0.30 -3.81
CA VAL A 22 -6.49 0.87 -5.16
C VAL A 22 -6.34 -0.23 -6.20
N MET A 23 -5.39 -1.15 -6.01
CA MET A 23 -5.17 -2.21 -6.99
C MET A 23 -6.36 -3.16 -7.13
N PHE A 24 -6.96 -3.56 -6.01
CA PHE A 24 -8.12 -4.44 -6.06
C PHE A 24 -9.27 -3.79 -6.83
N TRP A 25 -9.66 -2.57 -6.48
CA TRP A 25 -10.80 -1.91 -7.13
C TRP A 25 -10.51 -1.51 -8.57
N SER A 26 -9.28 -1.10 -8.91
CA SER A 26 -8.89 -0.85 -10.29
C SER A 26 -8.97 -2.11 -11.16
N LEU A 27 -8.39 -3.22 -10.70
CA LEU A 27 -8.45 -4.48 -11.44
C LEU A 27 -9.88 -5.05 -11.47
N TRP A 28 -10.65 -4.89 -10.40
CA TRP A 28 -12.07 -5.25 -10.35
C TRP A 28 -12.88 -4.51 -11.42
N ALA A 29 -12.69 -3.19 -11.52
CA ALA A 29 -13.40 -2.33 -12.46
C ALA A 29 -13.04 -2.66 -13.93
N ILE A 30 -11.79 -3.06 -14.19
CA ILE A 30 -11.36 -3.53 -15.52
C ILE A 30 -11.99 -4.89 -15.83
N ASN A 31 -11.75 -5.88 -14.97
CA ASN A 31 -12.32 -7.21 -15.05
C ASN A 31 -12.11 -7.97 -13.74
N ARG A 32 -13.17 -8.09 -12.93
CA ARG A 32 -13.14 -8.84 -11.66
C ARG A 32 -12.65 -10.28 -11.77
N GLU A 33 -12.85 -10.98 -12.90
CA GLU A 33 -12.42 -12.38 -13.07
C GLU A 33 -10.89 -12.53 -12.99
N LEU A 34 -10.13 -11.44 -13.07
CA LEU A 34 -8.67 -11.45 -12.97
C LEU A 34 -8.15 -11.63 -11.54
N ILE A 35 -8.95 -11.19 -10.56
CA ILE A 35 -8.55 -11.13 -9.14
C ILE A 35 -9.55 -11.82 -8.22
N PHE A 36 -10.84 -11.77 -8.56
CA PHE A 36 -11.95 -12.26 -7.75
C PHE A 36 -13.10 -12.80 -8.62
N PRO A 37 -12.92 -13.99 -9.23
CA PRO A 37 -13.95 -14.70 -9.98
C PRO A 37 -15.28 -14.86 -9.26
N LYS A 38 -16.39 -14.90 -10.02
CA LYS A 38 -17.76 -15.03 -9.49
C LYS A 38 -18.00 -16.25 -8.60
N ILE A 39 -17.20 -17.30 -8.76
CA ILE A 39 -17.28 -18.48 -7.88
C ILE A 39 -17.05 -18.14 -6.41
N PHE A 40 -16.25 -17.10 -6.12
CA PHE A 40 -15.96 -16.66 -4.75
C PHE A 40 -17.15 -15.98 -4.07
N ASP A 41 -18.13 -15.46 -4.80
CA ASP A 41 -19.32 -14.80 -4.21
C ASP A 41 -20.14 -15.78 -3.35
N ARG A 42 -19.98 -17.11 -3.56
CA ARG A 42 -20.61 -18.16 -2.75
C ARG A 42 -20.04 -18.29 -1.35
N PHE A 43 -18.76 -17.91 -1.17
CA PHE A 43 -18.01 -18.10 0.08
C PHE A 43 -17.63 -16.77 0.72
N PHE A 44 -17.63 -15.70 -0.06
CA PHE A 44 -17.05 -14.43 0.31
C PHE A 44 -18.05 -13.30 0.05
N PRO A 45 -18.90 -12.99 1.04
CA PRO A 45 -19.98 -12.03 0.87
C PRO A 45 -19.43 -10.62 0.64
N SER A 46 -20.24 -9.77 -0.01
CA SER A 46 -19.84 -8.41 -0.39
C SER A 46 -19.34 -7.56 0.78
N TRP A 47 -19.95 -7.67 1.97
CA TRP A 47 -19.49 -6.93 3.15
C TRP A 47 -18.07 -7.32 3.56
N LEU A 48 -17.73 -8.62 3.44
CA LEU A 48 -16.39 -9.12 3.74
C LEU A 48 -15.40 -8.61 2.69
N ASN A 49 -15.82 -8.54 1.42
CA ASN A 49 -15.03 -7.97 0.33
C ASN A 49 -14.66 -6.52 0.59
N HIS A 50 -15.64 -5.70 1.00
CA HIS A 50 -15.36 -4.32 1.41
C HIS A 50 -14.50 -4.25 2.68
N ASN A 51 -14.66 -5.19 3.62
CA ASN A 51 -13.85 -5.22 4.83
C ASN A 51 -12.36 -5.39 4.54
N ILE A 52 -12.00 -6.22 3.57
CA ILE A 52 -10.58 -6.47 3.25
C ILE A 52 -10.02 -5.56 2.14
N HIS A 53 -10.87 -4.93 1.30
CA HIS A 53 -10.41 -4.12 0.16
C HIS A 53 -10.83 -2.64 0.18
N THR A 54 -11.71 -2.20 1.08
CA THR A 54 -12.10 -0.79 1.21
C THR A 54 -11.74 -0.24 2.58
N VAL A 55 -12.04 -0.98 3.65
CA VAL A 55 -11.78 -0.54 5.02
C VAL A 55 -10.29 -0.25 5.30
N PRO A 56 -9.29 -0.97 4.75
CA PRO A 56 -7.89 -0.60 4.95
C PRO A 56 -7.57 0.81 4.47
N LEU A 57 -8.06 1.22 3.29
CA LEU A 57 -7.88 2.58 2.79
C LEU A 57 -8.54 3.61 3.72
N LEU A 58 -9.78 3.37 4.13
CA LEU A 58 -10.47 4.26 5.07
C LEU A 58 -9.72 4.37 6.40
N GLY A 59 -9.22 3.25 6.91
CA GLY A 59 -8.47 3.18 8.16
C GLY A 59 -7.17 3.97 8.12
N VAL A 60 -6.38 3.84 7.05
CA VAL A 60 -5.11 4.58 6.95
C VAL A 60 -5.32 6.07 6.71
N LEU A 61 -6.38 6.46 6.01
CA LEU A 61 -6.75 7.87 5.83
C LEU A 61 -7.26 8.48 7.15
N MET A 62 -8.09 7.75 7.88
CA MET A 62 -8.59 8.17 9.18
C MET A 62 -7.45 8.29 10.21
N GLU A 63 -6.56 7.29 10.29
CA GLU A 63 -5.37 7.34 11.17
C GLU A 63 -4.46 8.52 10.80
N SER A 64 -4.25 8.79 9.50
CA SER A 64 -3.48 9.95 9.05
C SER A 64 -4.10 11.29 9.47
N TRP A 65 -5.44 11.34 9.58
CA TRP A 65 -6.17 12.54 9.98
C TRP A 65 -6.18 12.76 11.49
N ILE A 66 -6.36 11.71 12.29
CA ILE A 66 -6.49 11.83 13.76
C ILE A 66 -5.16 11.72 14.49
N THR A 67 -4.16 11.06 13.89
CA THR A 67 -2.87 10.78 14.50
C THR A 67 -1.75 11.44 13.70
N PHE A 68 -1.02 12.34 14.36
CA PHE A 68 0.24 12.82 13.79
C PHE A 68 1.29 11.70 13.76
N HIS A 69 1.78 11.41 12.55
CA HIS A 69 2.91 10.54 12.31
C HIS A 69 4.07 11.34 11.72
N ASN A 70 5.23 11.28 12.37
CA ASN A 70 6.43 11.89 11.82
C ASN A 70 6.98 10.99 10.71
N PHE A 71 6.70 11.35 9.45
CA PHE A 71 7.12 10.55 8.30
C PHE A 71 8.65 10.41 8.28
N PRO A 72 9.16 9.18 8.12
CA PRO A 72 10.59 8.96 8.00
C PRO A 72 11.15 9.56 6.70
N THR A 73 12.48 9.57 6.58
CA THR A 73 13.12 10.04 5.34
C THR A 73 12.71 9.18 4.15
N ARG A 74 12.61 9.77 2.96
CA ARG A 74 12.23 9.06 1.71
C ARG A 74 13.05 7.80 1.42
N ARG A 75 14.30 7.73 1.92
CA ARG A 75 15.14 6.51 1.84
C ARG A 75 14.53 5.30 2.55
N GLN A 76 13.72 5.52 3.57
CA GLN A 76 13.07 4.44 4.31
C GLN A 76 11.87 3.85 3.54
N GLY A 77 11.34 4.55 2.53
CA GLY A 77 10.37 4.00 1.59
C GLY A 77 10.90 2.81 0.77
N TYR A 78 12.23 2.67 0.64
CA TYR A 78 12.83 1.48 0.01
C TYR A 78 12.51 0.18 0.74
N ILE A 79 12.18 0.24 2.04
CA ILE A 79 11.77 -0.94 2.82
C ILE A 79 10.45 -1.50 2.28
N THR A 80 9.52 -0.63 1.90
CA THR A 80 8.25 -1.05 1.29
C THR A 80 8.48 -1.75 -0.05
N ILE A 81 9.43 -1.24 -0.84
CA ILE A 81 9.82 -1.85 -2.12
C ILE A 81 10.48 -3.20 -1.88
N ALA A 82 11.41 -3.29 -0.93
CA ALA A 82 12.08 -4.55 -0.58
C ALA A 82 11.07 -5.60 -0.09
N PHE A 83 10.08 -5.18 0.70
CA PHE A 83 8.98 -6.03 1.14
C PHE A 83 8.16 -6.54 -0.06
N ALA A 84 7.76 -5.66 -0.98
CA ALA A 84 7.03 -6.03 -2.18
C ALA A 84 7.81 -7.00 -3.08
N ILE A 85 9.12 -6.77 -3.25
CA ILE A 85 10.03 -7.68 -3.97
C ILE A 85 10.10 -9.04 -3.26
N GLY A 86 10.19 -9.07 -1.93
CA GLY A 86 10.21 -10.30 -1.15
C GLY A 86 8.96 -11.15 -1.34
N ILE A 87 7.77 -10.53 -1.26
CA ILE A 87 6.49 -11.20 -1.53
C ILE A 87 6.44 -11.73 -2.98
N SER A 88 6.94 -10.94 -3.93
CA SER A 88 6.98 -11.31 -5.34
C SER A 88 7.93 -12.47 -5.62
N PHE A 89 9.08 -12.51 -4.95
CA PHE A 89 10.02 -13.61 -5.02
C PHE A 89 9.45 -14.89 -4.41
N LEU A 90 8.76 -14.80 -3.27
CA LEU A 90 8.06 -15.93 -2.66
C LEU A 90 6.98 -16.49 -3.60
N ALA A 91 6.21 -15.62 -4.22
CA ALA A 91 5.21 -16.01 -5.22
C ALA A 91 5.84 -16.70 -6.44
N PHE A 92 6.99 -16.20 -6.91
CA PHE A 92 7.73 -16.84 -7.99
C PHE A 92 8.22 -18.25 -7.62
N LYS A 93 8.67 -18.46 -6.37
CA LYS A 93 9.14 -19.77 -5.89
C LYS A 93 8.02 -20.77 -5.64
N THR A 94 6.89 -20.31 -5.09
CA THR A 94 5.77 -21.17 -4.69
C THR A 94 4.75 -21.38 -5.80
N GLY A 95 4.75 -20.52 -6.82
CA GLY A 95 3.70 -20.47 -7.84
C GLY A 95 2.39 -19.85 -7.35
N VAL A 96 2.30 -19.47 -6.07
CA VAL A 96 1.11 -18.86 -5.45
C VAL A 96 1.25 -17.35 -5.53
N TRP A 97 0.49 -16.74 -6.43
CA TRP A 97 0.50 -15.29 -6.61
C TRP A 97 -0.66 -14.67 -5.86
N VAL A 98 -0.45 -13.46 -5.34
CA VAL A 98 -1.50 -12.65 -4.70
C VAL A 98 -2.70 -12.48 -5.64
N TYR A 99 -2.44 -12.32 -6.94
CA TYR A 99 -3.46 -12.25 -7.97
C TYR A 99 -3.30 -13.38 -8.99
N PRO A 100 -4.33 -14.22 -9.23
CA PRO A 100 -4.26 -15.32 -10.19
C PRO A 100 -3.88 -14.90 -11.62
N ILE A 101 -4.22 -13.66 -12.04
CA ILE A 101 -3.77 -13.08 -13.32
C ILE A 101 -2.25 -13.16 -13.50
N LEU A 102 -1.46 -13.02 -12.44
CA LEU A 102 0.00 -13.04 -12.51
C LEU A 102 0.54 -14.41 -12.91
N GLN A 103 -0.18 -15.48 -12.62
CA GLN A 103 0.15 -16.82 -13.12
C GLN A 103 0.04 -16.89 -14.64
N LYS A 104 -0.94 -16.17 -15.23
CA LYS A 104 -1.21 -16.18 -16.67
C LYS A 104 -0.31 -15.23 -17.47
N LEU A 105 0.35 -14.27 -16.82
CA LEU A 105 1.27 -13.35 -17.48
C LEU A 105 2.58 -14.04 -17.90
N SER A 106 3.11 -13.63 -19.05
CA SER A 106 4.47 -13.98 -19.49
C SER A 106 5.52 -13.43 -18.51
N LEU A 107 6.77 -13.87 -18.62
CA LEU A 107 7.88 -13.35 -17.80
C LEU A 107 8.01 -11.81 -17.91
N ILE A 108 7.87 -11.28 -19.13
CA ILE A 108 7.87 -9.84 -19.39
C ILE A 108 6.68 -9.17 -18.73
N GLY A 109 5.48 -9.75 -18.84
CA GLY A 109 4.27 -9.22 -18.19
C GLY A 109 4.39 -9.18 -16.67
N ARG A 110 5.00 -10.21 -16.06
CA ARG A 110 5.29 -10.23 -14.62
C ARG A 110 6.31 -9.16 -14.24
N ALA A 111 7.40 -9.03 -14.99
CA ALA A 111 8.40 -7.99 -14.75
C ALA A 111 7.81 -6.58 -14.85
N ALA A 112 7.01 -6.31 -15.89
CA ALA A 112 6.30 -5.05 -16.05
C ALA A 112 5.34 -4.76 -14.88
N PHE A 113 4.60 -5.79 -14.43
CA PHE A 113 3.76 -5.67 -13.24
C PHE A 113 4.61 -5.30 -12.01
N MET A 114 5.75 -5.97 -11.77
CA MET A 114 6.64 -5.65 -10.63
C MET A 114 7.21 -4.24 -10.66
N VAL A 115 7.54 -3.73 -11.85
CA VAL A 115 7.99 -2.34 -11.99
C VAL A 115 6.85 -1.37 -11.71
N GLY A 116 5.66 -1.62 -12.25
CA GLY A 116 4.47 -0.79 -11.98
C GLY A 116 4.09 -0.78 -10.50
N MET A 117 4.19 -1.93 -9.84
CA MET A 117 4.05 -2.13 -8.42
C MET A 117 5.01 -1.28 -7.58
N ALA A 118 6.30 -1.32 -7.90
CA ALA A 118 7.32 -0.53 -7.22
C ALA A 118 7.06 0.97 -7.42
N PHE A 119 6.69 1.37 -8.64
CA PHE A 119 6.34 2.75 -8.96
C PHE A 119 5.12 3.25 -8.15
N LEU A 120 4.03 2.47 -8.11
CA LEU A 120 2.85 2.80 -7.32
C LEU A 120 3.16 2.90 -5.82
N THR A 121 4.03 2.04 -5.31
CA THR A 121 4.45 2.08 -3.91
C THR A 121 5.16 3.39 -3.58
N ILE A 122 6.06 3.85 -4.46
CA ILE A 122 6.72 5.17 -4.31
C ILE A 122 5.68 6.29 -4.36
N LEU A 123 4.74 6.22 -5.31
CA LEU A 123 3.68 7.22 -5.44
C LEU A 123 2.82 7.30 -4.17
N PHE A 124 2.43 6.17 -3.59
CA PHE A 124 1.65 6.15 -2.34
C PHE A 124 2.44 6.64 -1.14
N TYR A 125 3.73 6.36 -1.06
CA TYR A 125 4.58 6.94 -0.02
C TYR A 125 4.57 8.48 -0.09
N VAL A 126 4.77 9.03 -1.29
CA VAL A 126 4.74 10.49 -1.53
C VAL A 126 3.37 11.08 -1.23
N LEU A 127 2.29 10.36 -1.61
CA LEU A 127 0.92 10.76 -1.28
C LEU A 127 0.70 10.82 0.23
N GLY A 128 1.22 9.84 0.99
CA GLY A 128 1.16 9.84 2.45
C GLY A 128 1.91 11.02 3.07
N GLU A 129 3.10 11.34 2.56
CA GLU A 129 3.87 12.53 2.97
C GLU A 129 3.08 13.82 2.68
N TYR A 130 2.44 13.91 1.51
CA TYR A 130 1.60 15.04 1.14
C TYR A 130 0.37 15.19 2.06
N ILE A 131 -0.36 14.11 2.32
CA ILE A 131 -1.51 14.10 3.24
C ILE A 131 -1.09 14.50 4.66
N SER A 132 0.06 14.01 5.12
CA SER A 132 0.62 14.41 6.41
C SER A 132 0.92 15.91 6.47
N CYS A 133 1.50 16.48 5.41
CA CYS A 133 1.72 17.93 5.30
C CYS A 133 0.41 18.74 5.26
N LEU A 134 -0.65 18.21 4.64
CA LEU A 134 -1.95 18.86 4.60
C LEU A 134 -2.60 18.95 5.97
N PHE A 135 -2.57 17.88 6.76
CA PHE A 135 -3.22 17.85 8.07
C PHE A 135 -2.37 18.42 9.20
N TRP A 136 -1.04 18.30 9.13
CA TRP A 136 -0.12 18.56 10.24
C TRP A 136 1.05 19.48 9.87
N GLY A 137 0.85 20.37 8.89
CA GLY A 137 1.90 21.22 8.35
C GLY A 137 2.54 22.16 9.39
N GLU A 138 1.78 22.62 10.39
CA GLU A 138 2.30 23.45 11.48
C GLU A 138 3.22 22.67 12.42
N GLU A 139 2.81 21.47 12.80
CA GLU A 139 3.58 20.57 13.65
C GLU A 139 4.91 20.19 12.98
N ILE A 140 4.88 19.84 11.69
CA ILE A 140 6.08 19.52 10.91
C ILE A 140 7.05 20.70 10.90
N ARG A 141 6.56 21.92 10.63
CA ARG A 141 7.38 23.15 10.65
C ARG A 141 8.00 23.37 12.04
N SER A 142 7.23 23.19 13.10
CA SER A 142 7.71 23.35 14.48
C SER A 142 8.86 22.38 14.81
N ILE A 143 8.77 21.12 14.33
CA ILE A 143 9.80 20.09 14.54
C ILE A 143 11.06 20.41 13.74
N GLN A 144 10.92 20.91 12.52
CA GLN A 144 12.05 21.32 11.68
C GLN A 144 12.82 22.47 12.31
N MET A 145 12.14 23.49 12.84
CA MET A 145 12.81 24.62 13.52
C MET A 145 13.58 24.16 14.77
N ARG A 146 13.03 23.23 15.57
CA ARG A 146 13.74 22.67 16.75
C ARG A 146 14.98 21.85 16.42
N LYS A 147 15.20 21.44 15.16
CA LYS A 147 16.41 20.70 14.74
C LYS A 147 17.55 21.61 14.28
N ILE A 148 17.25 22.90 14.05
CA ILE A 148 18.21 23.91 13.58
C ILE A 148 18.89 24.61 14.78
N HIS A 149 18.38 24.39 15.99
CA HIS A 149 18.96 24.82 17.27
C HIS A 149 19.48 23.61 18.03
#